data_AF-A0A8X6LG54-F1
#
_entry.id   AF-A0A8X6LG54-F1
#
_cell.length_a   1.000
_cell.length_b   1.000
_cell.length_c   1.000
_cell.angle_alpha   90.00
_cell.angle_beta   90.00
_cell.angle_gamma   90.00
#
_symmetry.space_group_name_H-M   'P 1'
#
loop_
_entity.id
_entity.type
_entity.pdbx_description
1 polymer ?
#
loop_
_entity_poly.entity_id
_entity_poly.type
_entity_poly.pdbx_seq_one_letter_code
_entity_poly.pdbx_strand_id
1 'polypeptide(L)'
;MKHGWLNLDKPIGISSAQAVTQVKKIFDTKKAGHLGTLDPLASGVLPIALGEATKTIPYLFCDSKAYNFTIKWGEQRTTDDLDGDIISTSDIRPEYNQINCAIENFIGEIKQTPPQFSAIKIKGARAYKLARSGQKVNIKPRQVKIHELKLISVDIINNA
;
A
#
# COMPACT_ATOMS: atom_id res chain seq x y z
N MET A 1 -9.95 -1.39 31.55
CA MET A 1 -9.28 -1.77 30.28
C MET A 1 -9.99 -1.06 29.14
N LYS A 2 -9.28 -0.36 28.25
CA LYS A 2 -9.93 0.38 27.15
C LYS A 2 -10.25 -0.56 25.99
N HIS A 3 -11.48 -0.49 25.50
CA HIS A 3 -11.97 -1.23 24.34
C HIS A 3 -12.50 -0.23 23.32
N GLY A 4 -12.06 -0.34 22.07
CA GLY A 4 -12.50 0.60 21.04
C GLY A 4 -11.57 0.65 19.85
N TRP A 5 -11.86 1.61 18.98
CA TRP A 5 -11.09 1.88 17.77
C TRP A 5 -10.34 3.20 17.91
N LEU A 6 -9.09 3.20 17.46
CA LEU A 6 -8.25 4.37 17.29
C LEU A 6 -7.97 4.51 15.80
N ASN A 7 -8.34 5.65 15.22
CA ASN A 7 -7.90 5.99 13.88
C ASN A 7 -6.54 6.68 13.98
N LEU A 8 -5.46 5.94 13.73
CA LEU A 8 -4.11 6.49 13.78
C LEU A 8 -3.74 7.08 12.42
N ASP A 9 -3.22 8.31 12.39
CA ASP A 9 -2.43 8.77 11.26
C ASP A 9 -1.02 8.20 11.39
N LYS A 10 -0.73 7.12 10.63
CA LYS A 10 0.55 6.42 10.69
C LYS A 10 1.63 7.30 10.05
N PRO A 11 2.73 7.61 10.73
CA PRO A 11 3.84 8.31 10.11
C PRO A 11 4.58 7.42 9.09
N ILE A 12 5.33 8.07 8.20
CA ILE A 12 6.29 7.42 7.30
C ILE A 12 7.45 6.82 8.13
N GLY A 13 8.01 5.72 7.66
CA GLY A 13 9.21 5.08 8.21
C GLY A 13 8.93 3.96 9.22
N ILE A 14 7.66 3.72 9.57
CA ILE A 14 7.27 2.61 10.45
C ILE A 14 6.26 1.68 9.76
N SER A 15 6.39 0.38 10.03
CA SER A 15 5.39 -0.61 9.64
C SER A 15 4.10 -0.50 10.46
N SER A 16 2.97 -0.95 9.92
CA SER A 16 1.71 -1.05 10.68
C SER A 16 1.85 -1.87 11.97
N ALA A 17 2.71 -2.90 11.98
CA ALA A 17 2.96 -3.71 13.17
C ALA A 17 3.66 -2.91 14.28
N GLN A 18 4.68 -2.11 13.93
CA GLN A 18 5.35 -1.22 14.87
C GLN A 18 4.38 -0.17 15.43
N ALA A 19 3.52 0.40 14.58
CA ALA A 19 2.48 1.35 15.00
C ALA A 19 1.53 0.72 16.05
N VAL A 20 1.07 -0.51 15.81
CA VAL A 20 0.25 -1.26 16.79
C VAL A 20 1.00 -1.51 18.09
N THR A 21 2.30 -1.86 18.04
CA THR A 21 3.11 -2.05 19.25
C THR A 21 3.23 -0.77 20.07
N GLN A 22 3.43 0.38 19.43
CA GLN A 22 3.51 1.67 20.12
C GLN A 22 2.18 2.04 20.76
N VAL A 23 1.07 1.93 20.03
CA VAL A 23 -0.28 2.20 20.55
C VAL A 23 -0.61 1.26 21.71
N LYS A 24 -0.25 -0.01 21.60
CA LYS A 24 -0.43 -1.00 22.67
C LYS A 24 0.25 -0.57 23.97
N LYS A 25 1.48 -0.03 23.88
CA LYS A 25 2.24 0.50 25.03
C LYS A 25 1.61 1.75 25.61
N ILE A 26 1.21 2.72 24.77
CA ILE A 26 0.61 3.99 25.21
C ILE A 26 -0.69 3.77 25.97
N PHE A 27 -1.54 2.86 25.49
CA PHE A 27 -2.85 2.59 26.08
C PHE A 27 -2.84 1.48 27.14
N ASP A 28 -1.66 0.93 27.47
CA ASP A 28 -1.48 -0.18 28.41
C ASP A 28 -2.50 -1.32 28.21
N THR A 29 -2.65 -1.77 26.95
CA THR A 29 -3.61 -2.82 26.60
C THR A 29 -2.91 -4.14 26.30
N LYS A 30 -3.53 -5.26 26.71
CA LYS A 30 -2.99 -6.60 26.44
C LYS A 30 -3.16 -7.01 24.97
N LYS A 31 -4.17 -6.49 24.28
CA LYS A 31 -4.57 -6.91 22.92
C LYS A 31 -4.81 -5.70 22.03
N ALA A 32 -4.19 -5.70 20.86
CA ALA A 32 -4.42 -4.72 19.81
C ALA A 32 -4.23 -5.36 18.43
N GLY A 33 -4.91 -4.84 17.41
CA GLY A 33 -4.80 -5.26 16.02
C GLY A 33 -5.14 -4.11 15.08
N HIS A 34 -4.82 -4.20 13.80
CA HIS A 34 -5.12 -3.16 12.82
C HIS A 34 -5.96 -3.69 11.65
N LEU A 35 -6.69 -2.79 10.97
CA LEU A 35 -7.43 -3.08 9.75
C LEU A 35 -6.78 -2.38 8.56
N GLY A 36 -6.32 -3.17 7.60
CA GLY A 36 -5.54 -2.66 6.45
C GLY A 36 -4.07 -2.46 6.82
N THR A 37 -3.18 -2.96 5.98
CA THR A 37 -1.73 -2.77 6.13
C THR A 37 -1.33 -1.58 5.27
N LEU A 38 -0.52 -0.69 5.84
CA LEU A 38 0.16 0.38 5.11
C LEU A 38 1.65 0.06 5.08
N ASP A 39 2.28 0.27 3.93
CA ASP A 39 3.72 0.08 3.78
C ASP A 39 4.50 1.12 4.62
N PRO A 40 5.76 0.86 4.97
CA PRO A 40 6.57 1.79 5.76
C PRO A 40 6.67 3.17 5.11
N LEU A 41 6.76 3.24 3.78
CA LEU A 41 6.84 4.48 3.00
C LEU A 41 5.52 5.26 2.95
N ALA A 42 4.38 4.63 3.24
CA ALA A 42 3.08 5.29 3.21
C ALA A 42 2.77 5.94 4.57
N SER A 43 2.09 7.08 4.57
CA SER A 43 1.43 7.63 5.77
C SER A 43 -0.09 7.56 5.65
N GLY A 44 -0.78 7.94 6.72
CA GLY A 44 -2.23 8.11 6.71
C GLY A 44 -2.98 7.12 7.59
N VAL A 45 -4.27 6.98 7.28
CA VAL A 45 -5.29 6.32 8.10
C VAL A 45 -4.98 4.84 8.33
N LEU A 46 -4.65 4.49 9.57
CA LEU A 46 -4.48 3.13 10.07
C LEU A 46 -5.45 2.89 11.25
N PRO A 47 -6.61 2.26 11.01
CA PRO A 47 -7.53 1.89 12.08
C PRO A 47 -6.93 0.79 12.97
N ILE A 48 -6.85 1.05 14.27
CA ILE A 48 -6.32 0.15 15.30
C ILE A 48 -7.44 -0.18 16.30
N ALA A 49 -7.74 -1.47 16.43
CA ALA A 49 -8.68 -1.98 17.41
C ALA A 49 -7.96 -2.38 18.71
N LEU A 50 -8.51 -1.98 19.85
CA LEU A 50 -7.99 -2.24 21.19
C LEU A 50 -8.90 -3.18 21.97
N GLY A 51 -8.30 -4.18 22.62
CA GLY A 51 -9.01 -5.16 23.45
C GLY A 51 -10.09 -5.92 22.68
N GLU A 52 -11.32 -5.92 23.20
CA GLU A 52 -12.45 -6.64 22.61
C GLU A 52 -12.83 -6.15 21.22
N ALA A 53 -12.56 -4.88 20.88
CA ALA A 53 -12.81 -4.35 19.54
C ALA A 53 -12.05 -5.12 18.45
N THR A 54 -10.95 -5.80 18.77
CA THR A 54 -10.25 -6.67 17.81
C THR A 54 -11.13 -7.77 17.25
N LYS A 55 -12.17 -8.20 17.97
CA LYS A 55 -13.16 -9.18 17.49
C LYS A 55 -14.04 -8.61 16.38
N THR A 56 -14.10 -7.28 16.24
CA THR A 56 -14.90 -6.61 15.21
C THR A 56 -14.16 -6.45 13.87
N ILE A 57 -12.84 -6.66 13.83
CA ILE A 57 -12.01 -6.54 12.61
C ILE A 57 -12.57 -7.37 11.43
N PRO A 58 -12.95 -8.66 11.60
CA PRO A 58 -13.45 -9.47 10.48
C PRO A 58 -14.77 -8.97 9.87
N TYR A 59 -15.52 -8.15 10.60
CA TYR A 59 -16.82 -7.62 10.16
C TYR A 59 -16.69 -6.26 9.47
N LEU A 60 -15.53 -5.61 9.55
CA LEU A 60 -15.28 -4.35 8.88
C LEU A 60 -14.72 -4.60 7.49
N PHE A 61 -15.61 -4.59 6.52
CA PHE A 61 -15.24 -4.51 5.12
C PHE A 61 -15.00 -3.04 4.79
N CYS A 62 -13.76 -2.71 4.45
CA CYS A 62 -13.41 -1.40 3.95
C CYS A 62 -13.69 -1.39 2.45
N ASP A 63 -14.93 -1.04 2.10
CA ASP A 63 -15.43 -1.13 0.72
C ASP A 63 -14.70 -0.20 -0.25
N SER A 64 -14.15 0.90 0.25
CA SER A 64 -13.35 1.82 -0.54
C SER A 64 -12.17 2.38 0.24
N LYS A 65 -11.09 2.66 -0.48
CA LYS A 65 -9.87 3.30 0.03
C LYS A 65 -9.45 4.37 -0.97
N ALA A 66 -9.05 5.53 -0.46
CA ALA A 66 -8.50 6.62 -1.25
C ALA A 66 -7.01 6.75 -0.94
N TYR A 67 -6.21 7.01 -1.97
CA TYR A 67 -4.78 7.17 -1.85
C TYR A 67 -4.35 8.40 -2.65
N ASN A 68 -3.33 9.08 -2.15
CA ASN A 68 -2.58 10.07 -2.90
C ASN A 68 -1.14 9.56 -2.98
N PHE A 69 -0.56 9.58 -4.19
CA PHE A 69 0.77 9.08 -4.43
C PHE A 69 1.42 9.82 -5.60
N THR A 70 2.74 9.75 -5.67
CA THR A 70 3.54 10.38 -6.71
C THR A 70 4.33 9.30 -7.45
N ILE A 71 4.33 9.38 -8.78
CA ILE A 71 5.10 8.47 -9.63
C ILE A 71 6.30 9.23 -10.17
N LYS A 72 7.49 8.61 -10.10
CA LYS A 72 8.66 9.08 -10.83
C LYS A 72 8.74 8.37 -12.18
N TRP A 73 8.59 9.12 -13.26
CA TRP A 73 8.75 8.58 -14.61
C TRP A 73 10.23 8.32 -14.95
N GLY A 74 10.48 7.26 -15.72
CA GLY A 74 11.82 6.93 -16.24
C GLY A 74 12.65 5.98 -15.36
N GLU A 75 12.13 5.50 -14.24
CA GLU A 75 12.79 4.50 -13.40
C GLU A 75 11.84 3.35 -13.09
N GLN A 76 12.33 2.12 -13.21
CA GLN A 76 11.67 0.92 -12.69
C GLN A 76 12.50 0.33 -11.56
N ARG A 77 11.84 -0.07 -10.47
CA ARG A 77 12.49 -0.61 -9.26
C ARG A 77 11.99 -2.00 -8.90
N THR A 78 12.79 -2.75 -8.15
CA THR A 78 12.46 -4.14 -7.75
C THR A 78 11.18 -4.29 -6.94
N THR A 79 10.83 -3.29 -6.15
CA THR A 79 9.68 -3.29 -5.21
C THR A 79 8.52 -2.42 -5.67
N ASP A 80 8.60 -1.82 -6.86
CA ASP A 80 7.65 -0.83 -7.39
C ASP A 80 7.52 0.44 -6.52
N ASP A 81 8.44 0.66 -5.58
CA ASP A 81 8.51 1.84 -4.70
C ASP A 81 9.96 2.33 -4.51
N LEU A 82 10.14 3.34 -3.65
CA LEU A 82 11.46 3.96 -3.40
C LEU A 82 12.42 3.08 -2.60
N ASP A 83 11.96 2.03 -1.92
CA ASP A 83 12.81 1.14 -1.12
C ASP A 83 13.61 0.15 -1.98
N GLY A 84 13.22 -0.03 -3.25
CA GLY A 84 13.84 -0.98 -4.17
C GLY A 84 14.99 -0.41 -5.00
N ASP A 85 15.87 -1.31 -5.43
CA ASP A 85 16.94 -1.02 -6.38
C ASP A 85 16.39 -0.75 -7.78
N ILE A 86 17.03 0.15 -8.52
CA ILE A 86 16.70 0.44 -9.92
C ILE A 86 17.10 -0.76 -10.80
N ILE A 87 16.15 -1.24 -11.60
CA ILE A 87 16.36 -2.37 -12.53
C ILE A 87 16.26 -1.95 -14.00
N SER A 88 15.68 -0.80 -14.28
CA SER A 88 15.58 -0.26 -15.64
C SER A 88 15.42 1.27 -15.58
N THR A 89 15.92 1.95 -16.60
CA THR A 89 15.77 3.39 -16.77
C THR A 89 15.31 3.73 -18.19
N SER A 90 14.66 4.87 -18.35
CA SER A 90 14.19 5.38 -19.64
C SER A 90 14.18 6.91 -19.63
N ASP A 91 14.47 7.51 -20.77
CA ASP A 91 14.41 8.97 -20.98
C ASP A 91 13.00 9.45 -21.35
N ILE A 92 12.06 8.53 -21.61
CA ILE A 92 10.69 8.87 -21.99
C ILE A 92 9.97 9.52 -20.80
N ARG A 93 9.40 10.71 -21.01
CA ARG A 93 8.52 11.40 -20.07
C ARG A 93 7.19 11.66 -20.75
N PRO A 94 6.08 11.07 -20.28
CA PRO A 94 4.79 11.27 -20.92
C PRO A 94 4.32 12.71 -20.74
N GLU A 95 3.73 13.28 -21.77
CA GLU A 95 3.05 14.57 -21.70
C GLU A 95 1.77 14.47 -20.87
N TYR A 96 1.31 15.61 -20.35
CA TYR A 96 0.08 15.71 -19.56
C TYR A 96 -1.12 15.00 -20.20
N ASN A 97 -1.34 15.22 -21.51
CA ASN A 97 -2.45 14.59 -22.24
C ASN A 97 -2.29 13.07 -22.35
N GLN A 98 -1.06 12.58 -22.53
CA GLN A 98 -0.80 11.14 -22.60
C GLN A 98 -1.12 10.44 -21.27
N ILE A 99 -0.81 11.10 -20.14
CA ILE A 99 -1.13 10.58 -18.81
C ILE A 99 -2.65 10.52 -18.61
N ASN A 100 -3.38 11.59 -18.94
CA ASN A 100 -4.83 11.60 -18.77
C ASN A 100 -5.54 10.56 -19.64
N CYS A 101 -5.14 10.42 -20.90
CA CYS A 101 -5.68 9.35 -21.76
C CYS A 101 -5.36 7.95 -21.20
N ALA A 102 -4.19 7.76 -20.60
CA ALA A 102 -3.83 6.48 -20.00
C ALA A 102 -4.67 6.16 -18.75
N ILE A 103 -4.98 7.18 -17.92
CA ILE A 103 -5.79 7.05 -16.69
C ILE A 103 -7.17 6.45 -16.98
N GLU A 104 -7.81 6.82 -18.10
CA GLU A 104 -9.14 6.31 -18.46
C GLU A 104 -9.18 4.78 -18.55
N ASN A 105 -8.09 4.15 -18.97
CA ASN A 105 -7.99 2.69 -19.09
C ASN A 105 -7.95 1.96 -17.73
N PHE A 106 -7.71 2.68 -16.64
CA PHE A 106 -7.67 2.11 -15.30
C PHE A 106 -9.00 2.23 -14.56
N ILE A 107 -9.90 3.13 -14.99
CA ILE A 107 -11.18 3.36 -14.31
C ILE A 107 -12.15 2.20 -14.61
N GLY A 108 -12.84 1.72 -13.57
CA GLY A 108 -13.74 0.58 -13.67
C GLY A 108 -13.11 -0.72 -13.18
N GLU A 109 -13.54 -1.84 -13.76
CA GLU A 109 -13.07 -3.17 -13.36
C GLU A 109 -11.87 -3.61 -14.19
N ILE A 110 -10.74 -3.83 -13.51
CA ILE A 110 -9.49 -4.25 -14.14
C ILE A 110 -8.93 -5.51 -13.48
N LYS A 111 -8.08 -6.23 -14.21
CA LYS A 111 -7.28 -7.33 -13.65
C LYS A 111 -5.92 -6.78 -13.26
N GLN A 112 -5.66 -6.72 -11.95
CA GLN A 112 -4.37 -6.32 -11.43
C GLN A 112 -3.59 -7.55 -10.96
N THR A 113 -2.33 -7.65 -11.37
CA THR A 113 -1.39 -8.61 -10.81
C THR A 113 -0.68 -7.96 -9.63
N PRO A 114 -0.83 -8.46 -8.39
CA PRO A 114 -0.12 -7.91 -7.24
C PRO A 114 1.40 -8.02 -7.40
N PRO A 115 2.17 -7.09 -6.79
CA PRO A 115 3.63 -7.14 -6.83
C PRO A 115 4.16 -8.36 -6.06
N GLN A 116 5.39 -8.78 -6.41
CA GLN A 116 6.05 -9.90 -5.74
C GLN A 116 6.31 -9.60 -4.25
N PHE A 117 6.57 -8.34 -3.91
CA PHE A 117 6.78 -7.86 -2.55
C PHE A 117 5.47 -7.54 -1.82
N SER A 118 4.45 -8.40 -1.94
CA SER A 118 3.15 -8.20 -1.28
C SER A 118 2.99 -9.02 0.01
N ALA A 119 2.07 -8.60 0.88
CA ALA A 119 1.69 -9.34 2.09
C ALA A 119 0.80 -10.58 1.81
N ILE A 120 0.50 -10.87 0.53
CA ILE A 120 -0.36 -11.97 0.12
C ILE A 120 0.26 -13.30 0.55
N LYS A 121 -0.55 -14.18 1.14
CA LYS A 121 -0.11 -15.55 1.44
C LYS A 121 -0.21 -16.42 0.20
N ILE A 122 0.89 -17.06 -0.17
CA ILE A 122 0.97 -18.05 -1.25
C ILE A 122 1.50 -19.34 -0.64
N LYS A 123 0.73 -20.43 -0.73
CA LYS A 123 1.05 -21.74 -0.13
C LYS A 123 1.44 -21.67 1.37
N GLY A 124 0.80 -20.78 2.14
CA GLY A 124 1.04 -20.63 3.58
C GLY A 124 2.14 -19.63 3.97
N ALA A 125 3.01 -19.21 3.05
CA ALA A 125 4.05 -18.19 3.28
C ALA A 125 3.66 -16.84 2.67
N ARG A 126 4.13 -15.72 3.25
CA ARG A 126 3.89 -14.38 2.68
C ARG A 126 4.77 -14.16 1.44
N ALA A 127 4.22 -13.58 0.38
CA ALA A 127 4.89 -13.42 -0.91
C ALA A 127 6.20 -12.65 -0.80
N TYR A 128 6.26 -11.57 0.00
CA TYR A 128 7.51 -10.83 0.22
C TYR A 128 8.64 -11.69 0.84
N LYS A 129 8.31 -12.70 1.67
CA LYS A 129 9.34 -13.60 2.25
C LYS A 129 9.94 -14.49 1.17
N LEU A 130 9.11 -14.97 0.24
CA LEU A 130 9.51 -15.82 -0.88
C LEU A 130 10.30 -15.03 -1.94
N ALA A 131 9.89 -13.79 -2.19
CA ALA A 131 10.60 -12.87 -3.10
C ALA A 131 12.01 -12.55 -2.59
N ARG A 132 12.17 -12.29 -1.28
CA ARG A 132 13.49 -12.09 -0.65
C ARG A 132 14.38 -13.33 -0.64
N SER A 133 13.81 -14.53 -0.74
CA SER A 133 14.57 -15.78 -0.92
C SER A 133 14.88 -16.10 -2.39
N GLY A 134 14.65 -15.16 -3.32
CA GLY A 134 14.96 -15.32 -4.75
C GLY A 134 14.00 -16.21 -5.55
N GLN A 135 12.88 -16.65 -4.96
CA GLN A 135 11.88 -17.44 -5.67
C GLN A 135 10.87 -16.52 -6.38
N LYS A 136 10.82 -16.58 -7.71
CA LYS A 136 9.76 -15.94 -8.49
C LYS A 136 8.43 -16.64 -8.22
N VAL A 137 7.53 -15.94 -7.55
CA VAL A 137 6.20 -16.49 -7.25
C VAL A 137 5.23 -16.09 -8.37
N ASN A 138 4.55 -17.08 -8.96
CA ASN A 138 3.50 -16.81 -9.94
C ASN A 138 2.23 -16.33 -9.22
N ILE A 139 1.94 -15.03 -9.30
CA ILE A 139 0.78 -14.42 -8.66
C ILE A 139 -0.33 -14.30 -9.70
N LYS A 140 -1.47 -14.96 -9.45
CA LYS A 140 -2.64 -14.85 -10.34
C LYS A 140 -3.22 -13.42 -10.26
N PRO A 141 -3.61 -12.83 -11.41
CA PRO A 141 -4.33 -11.56 -11.43
C PRO A 141 -5.62 -11.63 -10.63
N ARG A 142 -5.99 -10.52 -10.00
CA ARG A 142 -7.24 -10.35 -9.25
C ARG A 142 -8.05 -9.21 -9.84
N GLN A 143 -9.36 -9.34 -9.77
CA GLN A 143 -10.26 -8.27 -10.18
C GLN A 143 -10.25 -7.19 -9.10
N VAL A 144 -10.03 -5.95 -9.52
CA VAL A 144 -10.09 -4.76 -8.67
C VAL A 144 -10.96 -3.72 -9.38
N LYS A 145 -11.60 -2.86 -8.59
CA LYS A 145 -12.43 -1.77 -9.12
C LYS A 145 -11.82 -0.44 -8.72
N ILE A 146 -11.46 0.37 -9.71
CA ILE A 146 -11.01 1.74 -9.50
C ILE A 146 -12.21 2.65 -9.76
N HIS A 147 -12.69 3.30 -8.70
CA HIS A 147 -13.85 4.20 -8.78
C HIS A 147 -13.49 5.54 -9.41
N GLU A 148 -12.31 6.06 -9.06
CA GLU A 148 -11.81 7.34 -9.51
C GLU A 148 -10.29 7.30 -9.52
N LEU A 149 -9.69 7.87 -10.56
CA LEU A 149 -8.26 8.13 -10.66
C LEU A 149 -8.10 9.49 -11.33
N LYS A 150 -7.41 10.42 -10.66
CA LYS A 150 -7.21 11.80 -11.12
C LYS A 150 -5.74 12.18 -11.02
N LEU A 151 -5.24 12.84 -12.06
CA LEU A 151 -3.95 13.51 -12.02
C LEU A 151 -4.10 14.83 -11.25
N ILE A 152 -3.37 14.99 -10.15
CA ILE A 152 -3.46 16.18 -9.28
C ILE A 152 -2.48 17.27 -9.74
N SER A 153 -1.23 16.90 -9.98
CA SER A 153 -0.18 17.80 -10.43
C SER A 153 0.88 17.04 -11.22
N VAL A 154 1.68 17.78 -11.99
CA VAL A 154 2.88 17.27 -12.66
C VAL A 154 4.03 18.19 -12.28
N ASP A 155 4.98 17.66 -11.53
CA ASP A 155 6.19 18.39 -11.19
C ASP A 155 7.22 18.20 -12.32
N ILE A 156 7.54 19.28 -13.02
CA ILE A 156 8.63 19.28 -13.98
C ILE A 156 9.91 19.51 -13.19
N ILE A 157 10.62 18.41 -12.90
CA ILE A 157 11.97 18.52 -12.35
C ILE A 157 12.88 18.99 -13.49
N ASN A 158 13.03 20.32 -13.60
CA ASN A 158 14.07 20.93 -14.43
C ASN A 158 15.41 20.59 -13.79
N ASN A 159 16.03 19.50 -14.24
CA ASN A 159 17.44 19.29 -14.01
C ASN A 159 18.20 20.31 -14.87
N ALA A 160 18.55 21.44 -14.26
CA ALA A 160 19.54 22.37 -14.79
C ALA A 160 20.94 21.71 -14.83
#